data_AF-A0A0L0D228-F1
#
_entry.id   AF-A0A0L0D228-F1
#
_cell.length_a   1.000
_cell.length_b   1.000
_cell.length_c   1.000
_cell.angle_alpha   90.00
_cell.angle_beta   90.00
_cell.angle_gamma   90.00
#
_symmetry.space_group_name_H-M   'P 1'
#
loop_
_entity.id
_entity.type
_entity.pdbx_description
1 polymer ?
#
loop_
_entity_poly.entity_id
_entity_poly.type
_entity_poly.pdbx_seq_one_letter_code
_entity_poly.pdbx_strand_id
1 'polypeptide(L)'
;MSSGPIRCQNCGTEETELQQCAGCKGVLYCGAECQGKDWKENNHKKLCKALKKAAKNGFFKEITTEAPEDAPLATQGKEVVVHYTGTLTNGDKFDSSRDKGRPFRFPLGAGRVISAWDEGVATMRIGERALLYASPDYAYGPGGHPPVIPPNSFLIFDVEVLEQEA
;
A
#
# COMPACT_ATOMS: atom_id res chain seq x y z
N MET A 1 -16.32 9.15 19.78
CA MET A 1 -14.96 8.59 19.92
C MET A 1 -14.03 9.57 19.25
N SER A 2 -13.18 10.25 20.02
CA SER A 2 -12.28 11.29 19.49
C SER A 2 -11.28 10.61 18.56
N SER A 3 -11.35 10.90 17.26
CA SER A 3 -10.26 10.59 16.33
C SER A 3 -8.98 11.19 16.92
N GLY A 4 -7.93 10.38 17.09
CA GLY A 4 -6.62 10.91 17.46
C GLY A 4 -6.11 11.90 16.39
N PRO A 5 -5.06 12.68 16.71
CA PRO A 5 -4.48 13.61 15.75
C PRO A 5 -4.11 12.90 14.44
N ILE A 6 -4.51 13.49 13.31
CA ILE A 6 -4.21 13.04 11.96
C ILE A 6 -3.07 13.91 11.42
N ARG A 7 -2.16 13.32 10.65
CA ARG A 7 -1.00 14.03 10.10
C ARG A 7 -1.23 14.57 8.70
N CYS A 8 -0.85 15.82 8.49
CA CYS A 8 -0.71 16.40 7.16
C CYS A 8 0.39 15.66 6.39
N GLN A 9 0.06 15.20 5.19
CA GLN A 9 0.96 14.50 4.28
C GLN A 9 2.26 15.26 4.00
N ASN A 10 2.17 16.59 3.83
CA ASN A 10 3.29 17.39 3.36
C ASN A 10 4.21 17.86 4.50
N CYS A 11 3.65 18.41 5.57
CA CYS A 11 4.42 19.04 6.65
C CYS A 11 4.43 18.23 7.96
N GLY A 12 3.66 17.14 8.05
CA GLY A 12 3.59 16.30 9.24
C GLY A 12 2.82 16.88 10.43
N THR A 13 2.27 18.09 10.30
CA THR A 13 1.47 18.72 11.37
C THR A 13 0.29 17.82 11.75
N GLU A 14 0.10 17.66 13.06
CA GLU A 14 -0.96 16.88 13.66
C GLU A 14 -2.17 17.77 13.94
N GLU A 15 -3.31 17.44 13.34
CA GLU A 15 -4.57 18.18 13.50
C GLU A 15 -5.73 17.20 13.66
N THR A 16 -6.83 17.65 14.27
CA THR A 16 -8.03 16.83 14.43
C THR A 16 -8.87 16.76 13.15
N GLU A 17 -8.69 17.73 12.24
CA GLU A 17 -9.39 17.81 10.97
C GLU A 17 -8.40 18.20 9.87
N LEU A 18 -8.42 17.46 8.75
CA LEU A 18 -7.57 17.74 7.61
C LEU A 18 -8.38 17.69 6.32
N GLN A 19 -7.94 18.46 5.32
CA GLN A 19 -8.54 18.50 4.00
C GLN A 19 -8.07 17.31 3.17
N GLN A 20 -9.02 16.54 2.63
CA GLN A 20 -8.71 15.48 1.67
C GLN A 20 -8.36 16.05 0.30
N CYS A 21 -7.35 15.46 -0.34
CA CYS A 21 -7.06 15.69 -1.75
C CYS A 21 -8.34 15.53 -2.58
N ALA A 22 -8.75 16.57 -3.31
CA ALA A 22 -9.95 16.55 -4.13
C ALA A 22 -9.96 15.43 -5.18
N GLY A 23 -8.79 14.97 -5.60
CA GLY A 23 -8.62 13.90 -6.58
C GLY A 23 -8.76 12.51 -5.97
N CYS A 24 -7.78 12.08 -5.18
CA CYS A 24 -7.68 10.69 -4.73
C CYS A 24 -8.40 10.42 -3.42
N LYS A 25 -8.71 11.45 -2.63
CA LYS A 25 -9.28 11.37 -1.27
C LYS A 25 -8.48 10.56 -0.24
N GLY A 26 -7.41 9.87 -0.66
CA GLY A 26 -6.55 9.05 0.18
C GLY A 26 -5.39 9.77 0.85
N VAL A 27 -5.28 11.09 0.67
CA VAL A 27 -4.20 11.91 1.24
C VAL A 27 -4.80 13.16 1.87
N LEU A 28 -4.25 13.56 3.01
CA LEU A 28 -4.78 14.60 3.89
C LEU A 28 -3.78 15.75 4.05
N TYR A 29 -4.28 16.98 4.05
CA TYR A 29 -3.46 18.19 4.19
C TYR A 29 -4.09 19.17 5.17
N CYS A 30 -3.27 19.92 5.90
CA CYS A 30 -3.74 21.01 6.78
C CYS A 30 -4.25 22.22 5.99
N GLY A 31 -3.98 22.29 4.69
CA GLY A 31 -4.46 23.36 3.83
C GLY A 31 -4.03 23.23 2.38
N ALA A 32 -4.61 24.08 1.54
CA ALA A 32 -4.35 24.13 0.10
C ALA A 32 -2.87 24.40 -0.24
N GLU A 33 -2.14 25.14 0.63
CA GLU A 33 -0.71 25.37 0.44
C GLU A 33 0.09 24.06 0.51
N CYS A 34 -0.14 23.25 1.54
CA CYS A 34 0.52 21.95 1.70
C CYS A 34 0.17 21.00 0.55
N GLN A 35 -1.09 20.98 0.11
CA GLN A 35 -1.48 20.21 -1.07
C GLN A 35 -0.75 20.69 -2.34
N GLY A 36 -0.62 22.01 -2.51
CA GLY A 36 0.08 22.61 -3.66
C GLY A 36 1.57 22.30 -3.69
N LYS A 37 2.23 22.29 -2.52
CA LYS A 37 3.65 21.89 -2.38
C LYS A 37 3.83 20.39 -2.68
N ASP A 38 3.03 19.52 -2.07
CA ASP A 38 3.08 18.08 -2.32
C ASP A 38 2.88 17.72 -3.81
N TRP A 39 2.01 18.48 -4.49
CA TRP A 39 1.80 18.34 -5.93
C TRP A 39 3.03 18.65 -6.78
N LYS A 40 3.81 19.66 -6.39
CA LYS A 40 4.97 20.14 -7.15
C LYS A 40 6.27 19.44 -6.76
N GLU A 41 6.44 19.18 -5.48
CA GLU A 41 7.73 18.78 -4.89
C GLU A 41 7.80 17.27 -4.62
N ASN A 42 6.69 16.65 -4.20
CA ASN A 42 6.65 15.23 -3.81
C ASN A 42 5.97 14.34 -4.85
N ASN A 43 5.81 14.84 -6.07
CA ASN A 43 5.22 14.11 -7.20
C ASN A 43 3.83 13.50 -6.89
N HIS A 44 3.01 14.19 -6.09
CA HIS A 44 1.67 13.71 -5.74
C HIS A 44 0.84 13.37 -6.96
N LYS A 45 1.07 14.01 -8.12
CA LYS A 45 0.35 13.68 -9.37
C LYS A 45 0.41 12.19 -9.71
N LYS A 46 1.57 11.53 -9.54
CA LYS A 46 1.73 10.09 -9.79
C LYS A 46 0.96 9.29 -8.74
N LEU A 47 1.20 9.60 -7.46
CA LEU A 47 0.52 8.94 -6.33
C LEU A 47 -1.01 9.07 -6.43
N CYS A 48 -1.51 10.27 -6.68
CA CYS A 48 -2.94 10.57 -6.85
C CYS A 48 -3.58 9.68 -7.91
N LYS A 49 -2.90 9.45 -9.04
CA LYS A 49 -3.41 8.58 -10.11
C LYS A 49 -3.48 7.11 -9.65
N ALA A 50 -2.47 6.63 -8.95
CA ALA A 50 -2.44 5.27 -8.40
C ALA A 50 -3.53 5.07 -7.34
N LEU A 51 -3.64 5.98 -6.37
CA LEU A 51 -4.66 5.94 -5.32
C LEU A 51 -6.08 6.04 -5.89
N LYS A 52 -6.32 6.85 -6.94
CA LYS A 52 -7.63 6.87 -7.64
C LYS A 52 -7.99 5.52 -8.24
N LYS A 53 -7.02 4.80 -8.81
CA LYS A 53 -7.25 3.46 -9.36
C LYS A 53 -7.54 2.47 -8.25
N ALA A 54 -6.76 2.49 -7.17
CA ALA A 54 -6.98 1.65 -5.99
C ALA A 54 -8.37 1.92 -5.38
N ALA A 55 -8.74 3.18 -5.17
CA ALA A 55 -10.06 3.56 -4.65
C ALA A 55 -11.23 3.05 -5.50
N LYS A 56 -11.02 2.91 -6.82
CA LYS A 56 -12.05 2.41 -7.75
C LYS A 56 -12.13 0.88 -7.77
N ASN A 57 -10.99 0.21 -7.63
CA ASN A 57 -10.84 -1.22 -7.90
C ASN A 57 -10.51 -2.05 -6.66
N GLY A 58 -10.47 -1.44 -5.47
CA GLY A 58 -9.90 -2.04 -4.25
C GLY A 58 -8.38 -1.93 -4.18
N PHE A 59 -7.68 -2.25 -5.27
CA PHE A 59 -6.23 -2.08 -5.33
C PHE A 59 -5.74 -1.69 -6.72
N PHE A 60 -4.49 -1.27 -6.80
CA PHE A 60 -3.78 -1.05 -8.06
C PHE A 60 -2.36 -1.59 -7.97
N LYS A 61 -1.95 -2.37 -8.97
CA LYS A 61 -0.58 -2.88 -9.12
C LYS A 61 0.19 -2.08 -10.16
N GLU A 62 1.41 -1.68 -9.83
CA GLU A 62 2.39 -1.10 -10.74
C GLU A 62 3.67 -1.96 -10.71
N ILE A 63 3.98 -2.65 -11.81
CA ILE A 63 5.20 -3.45 -11.92
C ILE A 63 6.40 -2.51 -11.93
N THR A 64 7.40 -2.82 -11.08
CA THR A 64 8.66 -2.08 -10.98
C THR A 64 9.85 -2.88 -11.47
N THR A 65 9.74 -4.21 -11.47
CA THR A 65 10.70 -5.13 -12.07
C THR A 65 9.92 -6.32 -12.60
N GLU A 66 10.05 -6.56 -13.90
CA GLU A 66 9.43 -7.71 -14.57
C GLU A 66 10.09 -9.01 -14.09
N ALA A 67 9.30 -10.07 -13.99
CA ALA A 67 9.82 -11.41 -13.75
C ALA A 67 10.58 -11.93 -14.98
N PRO A 68 11.38 -13.01 -14.83
CA PRO A 68 11.87 -13.78 -15.97
C PRO A 68 10.71 -14.22 -16.88
N GLU A 69 10.97 -14.28 -18.20
CA GLU A 69 9.94 -14.51 -19.22
C GLU A 69 9.10 -15.77 -18.98
N ASP A 70 9.75 -16.85 -18.55
CA ASP A 70 9.10 -18.15 -18.28
C ASP A 70 8.69 -18.34 -16.82
N ALA A 71 8.81 -17.31 -15.98
CA ALA A 71 8.48 -17.43 -14.57
C ALA A 71 6.98 -17.71 -14.38
N PRO A 72 6.60 -18.72 -13.59
CA PRO A 72 5.19 -19.05 -13.38
C PRO A 72 4.47 -17.94 -12.61
N LEU A 73 3.16 -17.87 -12.79
CA LEU A 73 2.30 -17.03 -11.97
C LEU A 73 2.25 -17.60 -10.53
N ALA A 74 2.19 -16.72 -9.54
CA ALA A 74 1.89 -17.10 -8.18
C ALA A 74 0.52 -17.79 -8.11
N THR A 75 0.47 -18.99 -7.54
CA THR A 75 -0.72 -19.85 -7.62
C THR A 75 -1.50 -19.82 -6.31
N GLN A 76 -2.80 -19.53 -6.38
CA GLN A 76 -3.67 -19.59 -5.21
C GLN A 76 -3.69 -20.99 -4.58
N GLY A 77 -3.75 -21.05 -3.26
CA GLY A 77 -3.67 -22.28 -2.47
C GLY A 77 -2.25 -22.73 -2.14
N LYS A 78 -1.22 -22.21 -2.82
CA LYS A 78 0.17 -22.45 -2.48
C LYS A 78 0.68 -21.47 -1.44
N GLU A 79 1.70 -21.88 -0.69
CA GLU A 79 2.49 -20.95 0.09
C GLU A 79 3.40 -20.14 -0.84
N VAL A 80 3.31 -18.81 -0.74
CA VAL A 80 4.17 -17.87 -1.46
C VAL A 80 5.12 -17.20 -0.49
N VAL A 81 6.32 -16.92 -0.97
CA VAL A 81 7.40 -16.32 -0.19
C VAL A 81 7.74 -14.98 -0.82
N VAL A 82 7.64 -13.92 -0.03
CA VAL A 82 7.82 -12.55 -0.53
C VAL A 82 8.75 -11.74 0.35
N HIS A 83 9.47 -10.82 -0.28
CA HIS A 83 9.96 -9.65 0.43
C HIS A 83 9.01 -8.47 0.25
N TYR A 84 8.86 -7.64 1.28
CA TYR A 84 8.05 -6.44 1.18
C TYR A 84 8.51 -5.30 2.07
N THR A 85 8.05 -4.10 1.73
CA THR A 85 8.04 -2.91 2.58
C THR A 85 6.68 -2.23 2.47
N GLY A 86 6.00 -2.04 3.59
CA GLY A 86 4.71 -1.35 3.71
C GLY A 86 4.89 0.08 4.21
N THR A 87 4.28 1.03 3.51
CA THR A 87 4.32 2.46 3.83
C THR A 87 2.92 3.08 3.80
N LEU A 88 2.73 4.10 4.63
CA LEU A 88 1.60 5.03 4.51
C LEU A 88 1.82 5.96 3.29
N THR A 89 0.79 6.70 2.89
CA THR A 89 0.90 7.60 1.73
C THR A 89 1.96 8.69 1.91
N ASN A 90 2.29 9.05 3.14
CA ASN A 90 3.34 10.02 3.50
C ASN A 90 4.76 9.42 3.47
N GLY A 91 4.90 8.14 3.11
CA GLY A 91 6.18 7.44 3.06
C GLY A 91 6.61 6.85 4.40
N ASP A 92 5.86 7.07 5.48
CA ASP A 92 6.16 6.46 6.77
C ASP A 92 6.06 4.94 6.65
N LYS A 93 7.21 4.28 6.81
CA LYS A 93 7.31 2.83 6.81
C LYS A 93 6.78 2.27 8.12
N PHE A 94 5.77 1.41 8.04
CA PHE A 94 5.19 0.75 9.20
C PHE A 94 5.69 -0.68 9.38
N ASP A 95 6.07 -1.34 8.29
CA ASP A 95 6.58 -2.71 8.35
C ASP A 95 7.46 -3.05 7.13
N SER A 96 8.44 -3.93 7.31
CA SER A 96 9.27 -4.46 6.24
C SER A 96 9.89 -5.79 6.61
N SER A 97 9.73 -6.78 5.72
CA SER A 97 10.42 -8.06 5.87
C SER A 97 11.91 -7.95 5.50
N ARG A 98 12.29 -6.94 4.70
CA ARG A 98 13.67 -6.66 4.32
C ARG A 98 14.48 -6.14 5.52
N ASP A 99 13.90 -5.22 6.30
CA ASP A 99 14.53 -4.72 7.53
C ASP A 99 14.72 -5.83 8.58
N LYS A 100 13.76 -6.77 8.62
CA LYS A 100 13.81 -7.95 9.51
C LYS A 100 14.79 -9.03 9.02
N GLY A 101 15.36 -8.89 7.83
CA GLY A 101 16.29 -9.84 7.24
C GLY A 101 15.70 -11.23 6.94
N ARG A 102 14.37 -11.37 6.92
CA ARG A 102 13.72 -12.66 6.65
C ARG A 102 12.47 -12.48 5.77
N PRO A 103 12.29 -13.29 4.72
CA PRO A 103 11.07 -13.26 3.90
C PRO A 103 9.81 -13.55 4.70
N PHE A 104 8.68 -13.12 4.17
CA PHE A 104 7.36 -13.43 4.71
C PHE A 104 6.68 -14.50 3.87
N ARG A 105 6.06 -15.47 4.56
CA ARG A 105 5.43 -16.65 3.98
C ARG A 105 3.96 -16.65 4.31
N PHE A 106 3.11 -16.89 3.32
CA PHE A 106 1.67 -17.00 3.56
C PHE A 106 1.00 -17.84 2.47
N PRO A 107 -0.11 -18.53 2.79
CA PRO A 107 -0.93 -19.21 1.80
C PRO A 107 -1.72 -18.19 0.97
N LEU A 108 -1.51 -18.18 -0.34
CA LEU A 108 -2.10 -17.21 -1.25
C LEU A 108 -3.58 -17.49 -1.49
N GLY A 109 -4.45 -16.48 -1.33
CA GLY A 109 -5.88 -16.59 -1.60
C GLY A 109 -6.68 -17.26 -0.47
N ALA A 110 -6.07 -17.41 0.71
CA ALA A 110 -6.69 -18.06 1.87
C ALA A 110 -7.28 -17.07 2.89
N GLY A 111 -7.31 -15.77 2.60
CA GLY A 111 -7.81 -14.74 3.53
C GLY A 111 -6.92 -14.56 4.75
N ARG A 112 -5.62 -14.86 4.62
CA ARG A 112 -4.63 -14.78 5.73
C ARG A 112 -3.88 -13.45 5.75
N VAL A 113 -3.98 -12.68 4.67
CA VAL A 113 -3.44 -11.34 4.49
C VAL A 113 -4.57 -10.41 4.04
N ILE A 114 -4.30 -9.12 3.92
CA ILE A 114 -5.29 -8.16 3.41
C ILE A 114 -5.71 -8.52 1.98
N SER A 115 -6.95 -8.19 1.58
CA SER A 115 -7.49 -8.54 0.26
C SER A 115 -6.64 -8.03 -0.91
N ALA A 116 -6.04 -6.84 -0.78
CA ALA A 116 -5.12 -6.31 -1.79
C ALA A 116 -3.90 -7.22 -2.03
N TRP A 117 -3.44 -7.96 -1.02
CA TRP A 117 -2.35 -8.91 -1.16
C TRP A 117 -2.83 -10.22 -1.78
N ASP A 118 -3.93 -10.79 -1.30
CA ASP A 118 -4.46 -12.05 -1.83
C ASP A 118 -4.78 -11.94 -3.33
N GLU A 119 -5.38 -10.82 -3.75
CA GLU A 119 -5.68 -10.58 -5.16
C GLU A 119 -4.48 -10.04 -5.93
N GLY A 120 -3.73 -9.10 -5.35
CA GLY A 120 -2.60 -8.46 -6.02
C GLY A 120 -1.45 -9.41 -6.31
N VAL A 121 -1.02 -10.18 -5.30
CA VAL A 121 0.08 -11.14 -5.43
C VAL A 121 -0.30 -12.30 -6.36
N ALA A 122 -1.57 -12.69 -6.41
CA ALA A 122 -2.05 -13.69 -7.39
C ALA A 122 -1.92 -13.24 -8.85
N THR A 123 -1.72 -11.95 -9.11
CA THR A 123 -1.41 -11.44 -10.46
C THR A 123 0.09 -11.32 -10.73
N MET A 124 0.95 -11.65 -9.78
CA MET A 124 2.41 -11.51 -9.89
C MET A 124 3.06 -12.82 -10.31
N ARG A 125 4.15 -12.72 -11.06
CA ARG A 125 5.02 -13.86 -11.38
C ARG A 125 6.12 -14.02 -10.34
N ILE A 126 6.65 -15.24 -10.21
CA ILE A 126 7.83 -15.49 -9.37
C ILE A 126 9.02 -14.68 -9.91
N GLY A 127 9.67 -13.88 -9.07
CA GLY A 127 10.72 -12.94 -9.43
C GLY A 127 10.22 -11.53 -9.79
N GLU A 128 8.90 -11.29 -9.87
CA GLU A 128 8.34 -9.95 -10.10
C GLU A 128 8.45 -9.08 -8.84
N ARG A 129 8.77 -7.79 -9.02
CA ARG A 129 8.63 -6.77 -7.98
C ARG A 129 7.64 -5.68 -8.41
N ALA A 130 6.67 -5.38 -7.57
CA ALA A 130 5.63 -4.40 -7.87
C ALA A 130 5.25 -3.55 -6.65
N LEU A 131 4.73 -2.36 -6.92
CA LEU A 131 4.01 -1.56 -5.94
C LEU A 131 2.52 -1.94 -5.97
N LEU A 132 2.00 -2.33 -4.82
CA LEU A 132 0.57 -2.54 -4.57
C LEU A 132 0.02 -1.37 -3.75
N TYR A 133 -0.86 -0.59 -4.37
CA TYR A 133 -1.62 0.47 -3.72
C TYR A 133 -2.96 -0.12 -3.28
N ALA A 134 -3.21 -0.19 -1.98
CA ALA A 134 -4.42 -0.75 -1.40
C ALA A 134 -5.35 0.38 -0.92
N SER A 135 -6.62 0.32 -1.31
CA SER A 135 -7.66 1.13 -0.69
C SER A 135 -7.95 0.63 0.72
N PRO A 136 -8.55 1.47 1.59
CA PRO A 136 -8.77 1.08 2.98
C PRO A 136 -9.63 -0.18 3.13
N ASP A 137 -10.67 -0.33 2.32
CA ASP A 137 -11.57 -1.50 2.29
C ASP A 137 -10.88 -2.79 1.84
N TYR A 138 -9.77 -2.70 1.12
CA TYR A 138 -8.90 -3.83 0.75
C TYR A 138 -7.66 -3.97 1.65
N ALA A 139 -7.60 -3.17 2.71
CA ALA A 139 -6.55 -3.13 3.72
C ALA A 139 -7.13 -3.34 5.12
N TYR A 140 -7.10 -2.33 5.99
CA TYR A 140 -7.53 -2.41 7.40
C TYR A 140 -8.82 -1.62 7.71
N GLY A 141 -9.44 -1.02 6.69
CA GLY A 141 -10.73 -0.36 6.78
C GLY A 141 -10.81 0.74 7.85
N PRO A 142 -12.01 0.99 8.40
CA PRO A 142 -12.22 2.03 9.41
C PRO A 142 -11.62 1.67 10.79
N GLY A 143 -11.22 0.41 11.01
CA GLY A 143 -10.54 0.00 12.23
C GLY A 143 -9.06 0.38 12.25
N GLY A 144 -8.41 0.40 11.07
CA GLY A 144 -6.97 0.53 10.97
C GLY A 144 -6.22 -0.63 11.65
N HIS A 145 -4.96 -0.41 12.00
CA HIS A 145 -4.17 -1.32 12.83
C HIS A 145 -3.40 -0.51 13.89
N PRO A 146 -4.08 -0.07 14.95
CA PRO A 146 -3.47 0.76 15.98
C PRO A 146 -2.29 0.07 16.69
N PRO A 147 -1.25 0.82 17.09
CA PRO A 147 -1.08 2.27 16.92
C PRO A 147 -0.49 2.69 15.57
N VAL A 148 -0.20 1.73 14.67
CA VAL A 148 0.71 1.95 13.54
C VAL A 148 -0.01 2.41 12.26
N ILE A 149 -1.18 1.84 11.98
CA ILE A 149 -1.97 2.18 10.78
C ILE A 149 -3.25 2.88 11.23
N PRO A 150 -3.45 4.16 10.87
CA PRO A 150 -4.67 4.87 11.19
C PRO A 150 -5.91 4.28 10.48
N PRO A 151 -7.12 4.52 11.03
CA PRO A 151 -8.38 4.27 10.32
C PRO A 151 -8.42 4.81 8.89
N ASN A 152 -9.05 4.08 7.98
CA ASN A 152 -9.29 4.49 6.60
C ASN A 152 -8.02 4.87 5.81
N SER A 153 -6.88 4.26 6.13
CA SER A 153 -5.61 4.54 5.46
C SER A 153 -5.47 3.79 4.13
N PHE A 154 -5.06 4.50 3.09
CA PHE A 154 -4.46 3.86 1.92
C PHE A 154 -3.05 3.38 2.27
N LEU A 155 -2.68 2.20 1.78
CA LEU A 155 -1.36 1.62 2.01
C LEU A 155 -0.65 1.39 0.68
N ILE A 156 0.68 1.49 0.73
CA ILE A 156 1.54 1.23 -0.42
C ILE A 156 2.53 0.15 0.00
N PHE A 157 2.49 -0.98 -0.69
CA PHE A 157 3.41 -2.09 -0.48
C PHE A 157 4.32 -2.25 -1.68
N ASP A 158 5.62 -2.18 -1.44
CA ASP A 158 6.62 -2.67 -2.38
C ASP A 158 6.82 -4.15 -2.11
N VAL A 159 6.37 -5.01 -3.03
CA VAL A 159 6.36 -6.47 -2.88
C VAL A 159 7.20 -7.11 -3.97
N GLU A 160 8.02 -8.09 -3.59
CA GLU A 160 8.80 -8.93 -4.49
C GLU A 160 8.49 -10.38 -4.19
N VAL A 161 8.03 -11.12 -5.20
CA VAL A 161 7.73 -12.56 -5.07
C VAL A 161 9.01 -13.33 -5.32
N LEU A 162 9.49 -14.07 -4.32
CA LEU A 162 10.78 -14.76 -4.40
C LEU A 162 10.63 -16.18 -4.91
N GLU A 163 9.66 -16.91 -4.34
CA GLU A 163 9.40 -18.31 -4.63
C GLU A 163 7.97 -18.66 -4.21
N GLN A 164 7.52 -19.84 -4.61
CA GLN A 164 6.32 -20.49 -4.11
C GLN A 164 6.62 -21.96 -3.90
N GLU A 165 5.92 -22.60 -2.97
CA GLU A 165 6.08 -24.03 -2.75
C GLU A 165 5.65 -24.86 -3.98
N ALA A 166 6.26 -26.03 -4.14
CA ALA A 166 6.03 -26.91 -5.29
C ALA A 166 4.63 -27.53 -5.29
#